data_AF-A0A6M6E6W2-F1
#
_entry.id   AF-A0A6M6E6W2-F1
#
_cell.length_a   1.000
_cell.length_b   1.000
_cell.length_c   1.000
_cell.angle_alpha   90.00
_cell.angle_beta   90.00
_cell.angle_gamma   90.00
#
_symmetry.space_group_name_H-M   'P 1'
#
loop_
_entity.id
_entity.type
_entity.pdbx_description
1 polymer ?
#
loop_
_entity_poly.entity_id
_entity_poly.type
_entity_poly.pdbx_seq_one_letter_code
_entity_poly.pdbx_strand_id
1 'polypeptide(L)'
;MEKQRMKLAIEDESKAYIESFKEEHGLRYTGDAIAQICKEHEAAKNNEWSLKYITEVVSHHLHESLKNEFQALREEIHTLKGEITKTKLGANAADKNTQILIEYMNGLFFHHGFKGLMTTSMQEMDSTRVARETVEKRIANQRQKRIDWEESRGKQQSH
;
A
#
# COMPACT_ATOMS: atom_id res chain seq x y z
N MET A 1 0.84 -42.43 40.70
CA MET A 1 0.15 -43.12 39.60
C MET A 1 0.31 -44.61 39.80
N GLU A 2 -0.79 -45.35 39.79
CA GLU A 2 -0.80 -46.80 39.92
C GLU A 2 -0.37 -47.44 38.59
N LYS A 3 0.59 -48.37 38.62
CA LYS A 3 1.04 -49.08 37.42
C LYS A 3 0.21 -50.34 37.23
N GLN A 4 -0.55 -50.43 36.14
CA GLN A 4 -1.31 -51.62 35.78
C GLN A 4 -0.49 -52.54 34.86
N ARG A 5 -0.50 -53.86 35.14
CA ARG A 5 0.18 -54.85 34.30
C ARG A 5 -0.74 -55.31 33.17
N MET A 6 -0.19 -55.40 31.96
CA MET A 6 -0.90 -55.83 30.75
C MET A 6 -0.03 -56.78 29.94
N LYS A 7 -0.63 -57.80 29.31
CA LYS A 7 0.03 -58.64 28.29
C LYS A 7 -0.33 -58.09 26.91
N LEU A 8 0.67 -57.97 26.04
CA LEU A 8 0.54 -57.39 24.71
C LEU A 8 1.19 -58.31 23.68
N ALA A 9 0.58 -58.40 22.50
CA ALA A 9 1.23 -58.89 21.30
C ALA A 9 1.63 -57.67 20.47
N ILE A 10 2.88 -57.60 20.04
CA ILE A 10 3.43 -56.51 19.23
C ILE A 10 4.27 -57.11 18.11
N GLU A 11 4.38 -56.38 17.01
CA GLU A 11 5.23 -56.73 15.89
C GLU A 11 6.71 -56.65 16.28
N ASP A 12 7.55 -57.44 15.61
CA ASP A 12 8.99 -57.48 15.88
C ASP A 12 9.67 -56.12 15.65
N GLU A 13 9.20 -55.34 14.68
CA GLU A 13 9.67 -53.98 14.39
C GLU A 13 9.38 -53.02 15.56
N SER A 14 8.15 -53.09 16.11
CA SER A 14 7.76 -52.29 17.28
C SER A 14 8.58 -52.68 18.51
N LYS A 15 8.83 -53.99 18.69
CA LYS A 15 9.67 -54.48 19.78
C LYS A 15 11.12 -53.99 19.64
N ALA A 16 11.68 -54.05 18.43
CA ALA A 16 13.03 -53.56 18.15
C ALA A 16 13.16 -52.06 18.43
N TYR A 17 12.16 -51.27 18.01
CA TYR A 17 12.11 -49.83 18.28
C TYR A 17 12.07 -49.51 19.78
N ILE A 18 11.27 -50.24 20.57
CA ILE A 18 11.20 -50.01 22.03
C ILE A 18 12.53 -50.37 22.72
N GLU A 19 13.23 -51.43 22.27
CA GLU A 19 14.54 -51.78 22.81
C GLU A 19 15.61 -50.74 22.44
N SER A 20 15.66 -50.27 21.19
CA SER A 20 16.59 -49.20 20.81
C SER A 20 16.30 -47.90 21.57
N PHE A 21 15.04 -47.54 21.75
CA PHE A 21 14.63 -46.38 22.52
C PHE A 21 15.05 -46.49 23.99
N LYS A 22 14.92 -47.69 24.58
CA LYS A 22 15.42 -47.96 25.94
C LYS A 22 16.92 -47.73 26.05
N GLU A 23 17.69 -48.25 25.11
CA GLU A 23 19.16 -48.11 25.12
C GLU A 23 19.56 -46.64 24.98
N GLU A 24 18.95 -45.91 24.04
CA GLU A 24 19.20 -44.50 23.79
C GLU A 24 18.88 -43.62 25.02
N HIS A 25 17.79 -43.93 25.74
CA HIS A 25 17.33 -43.15 26.89
C HIS A 25 17.78 -43.73 28.25
N GLY A 26 18.60 -44.79 28.26
CA GLY A 26 19.10 -45.41 29.49
C GLY A 26 18.03 -46.05 30.37
N LEU A 27 16.92 -46.53 29.78
CA LEU A 27 15.77 -47.05 30.51
C LEU A 27 15.88 -48.56 30.76
N ARG A 28 15.72 -48.95 32.03
CA ARG A 28 15.84 -50.36 32.45
C ARG A 28 14.62 -51.21 32.08
N TYR A 29 13.42 -50.62 32.09
CA TYR A 29 12.17 -51.36 31.94
C TYR A 29 11.40 -50.93 30.69
N THR A 30 10.93 -51.90 29.92
CA THR A 30 10.08 -51.70 28.72
C THR A 30 8.81 -50.91 29.04
N GLY A 31 8.23 -51.12 30.22
CA GLY A 31 7.06 -50.34 30.66
C GLY A 31 7.36 -48.85 30.84
N ASP A 32 8.57 -48.48 31.27
CA ASP A 32 8.95 -47.08 31.42
C ASP A 32 9.24 -46.43 30.06
N ALA A 33 9.84 -47.18 29.12
CA ALA A 33 10.02 -46.73 27.74
C ALA A 33 8.68 -46.50 27.02
N ILE A 34 7.74 -47.45 27.12
CA ILE A 34 6.40 -47.28 26.54
C ILE A 34 5.69 -46.07 27.17
N ALA A 35 5.76 -45.91 28.49
CA ALA A 35 5.14 -44.77 29.16
C ALA A 35 5.73 -43.42 28.69
N GLN A 36 7.04 -43.38 28.43
CA GLN A 36 7.71 -42.19 27.91
C GLN A 36 7.35 -41.92 26.44
N ILE A 37 7.37 -42.94 25.57
CA ILE A 37 6.93 -42.84 24.18
C ILE A 37 5.48 -42.33 24.10
N CYS A 38 4.58 -42.86 24.94
CA CYS A 38 3.19 -42.39 24.97
C CYS A 38 3.08 -40.91 25.39
N LYS A 39 3.87 -40.47 26.37
CA LYS A 39 3.91 -39.06 26.78
C LYS A 39 4.47 -38.15 25.69
N GLU A 40 5.56 -38.57 25.04
CA GLU A 40 6.18 -37.84 23.95
C GLU A 40 5.23 -37.75 22.74
N HIS A 41 4.55 -38.83 22.40
CA HIS A 41 3.53 -38.86 21.35
C HIS A 41 2.34 -37.95 21.67
N GLU A 42 1.84 -37.96 22.91
CA GLU A 42 0.76 -37.08 23.36
C GLU A 42 1.19 -35.60 23.27
N ALA A 43 2.39 -35.27 23.73
CA ALA A 43 2.96 -33.92 23.62
C ALA A 43 3.15 -33.49 22.16
N ALA A 44 3.67 -34.38 21.30
CA ALA A 44 3.85 -34.13 19.88
C ALA A 44 2.51 -33.86 19.18
N LYS A 45 1.49 -34.67 19.45
CA LYS A 45 0.15 -34.49 18.90
C LYS A 45 -0.49 -33.16 19.32
N ASN A 46 -0.31 -32.76 20.58
CA ASN A 46 -0.80 -31.48 21.07
C ASN A 46 -0.07 -30.29 20.43
N ASN A 47 1.24 -30.41 20.26
CA ASN A 47 2.05 -29.42 19.53
C ASN A 47 1.63 -29.31 18.06
N GLU A 48 1.37 -30.41 17.38
CA GLU A 48 0.91 -30.42 15.99
C GLU A 48 -0.43 -29.70 15.83
N TRP A 49 -1.39 -29.96 16.73
CA TRP A 49 -2.66 -29.23 16.78
C TRP A 49 -2.46 -27.72 16.98
N SER A 50 -1.55 -27.34 17.89
CA SER A 50 -1.23 -25.93 18.13
C SER A 50 -0.58 -25.27 16.90
N LEU A 51 0.31 -25.96 16.20
CA LEU A 51 1.00 -25.44 15.02
C LEU A 51 0.03 -25.24 13.85
N LYS A 52 -0.89 -26.18 13.65
CA LYS A 52 -1.93 -26.07 12.62
C LYS A 52 -2.83 -24.87 12.89
N TYR A 53 -3.27 -24.70 14.13
CA TYR A 53 -4.08 -23.55 14.53
C TYR A 53 -3.35 -22.23 14.35
N ILE A 54 -2.09 -22.13 14.80
CA ILE A 54 -1.26 -20.93 14.61
C ILE A 54 -1.10 -20.61 13.12
N THR A 55 -0.82 -21.62 12.29
CA THR A 55 -0.67 -21.46 10.84
C THR A 55 -1.96 -20.92 10.21
N GLU A 56 -3.12 -21.43 10.61
CA GLU A 56 -4.42 -20.96 10.11
C GLU A 56 -4.71 -19.51 10.52
N VAL A 57 -4.53 -19.19 11.81
CA VAL A 57 -4.75 -17.83 12.33
C VAL A 57 -3.80 -16.81 11.70
N VAL A 58 -2.52 -17.16 11.56
CA VAL A 58 -1.53 -16.29 10.91
C VAL A 58 -1.85 -16.11 9.43
N SER A 59 -2.22 -17.19 8.72
CA SER A 59 -2.59 -17.11 7.31
C SER A 59 -3.83 -16.22 7.10
N HIS A 60 -4.83 -16.35 7.97
CA HIS A 60 -6.03 -15.51 7.94
C HIS A 60 -5.69 -14.03 8.18
N HIS A 61 -4.93 -13.73 9.24
CA HIS A 61 -4.52 -12.35 9.55
C HIS A 61 -3.69 -11.73 8.43
N LEU A 62 -2.74 -12.49 7.87
CA LEU A 62 -1.95 -12.02 6.72
C LEU A 62 -2.84 -11.75 5.51
N HIS A 63 -3.78 -12.65 5.22
CA HIS A 63 -4.71 -12.45 4.11
C HIS A 63 -5.58 -11.20 4.31
N GLU A 64 -6.14 -11.00 5.50
CA GLU A 64 -6.94 -9.81 5.81
C GLU A 64 -6.11 -8.53 5.77
N SER A 65 -4.91 -8.52 6.37
CA SER A 65 -4.01 -7.36 6.35
C SER A 65 -3.66 -6.96 4.93
N LEU A 66 -3.25 -7.93 4.10
CA LEU A 66 -2.93 -7.68 2.70
C LEU A 66 -4.15 -7.18 1.93
N LYS A 67 -5.32 -7.80 2.13
CA LYS A 67 -6.57 -7.36 1.49
C LYS A 67 -6.91 -5.91 1.83
N ASN A 68 -6.75 -5.53 3.09
CA ASN A 68 -7.01 -4.16 3.55
C ASN A 68 -6.01 -3.16 2.93
N GLU A 69 -4.72 -3.50 2.90
CA GLU A 69 -3.70 -2.67 2.25
C GLU A 69 -3.95 -2.51 0.75
N PHE A 70 -4.31 -3.59 0.05
CA PHE A 70 -4.67 -3.52 -1.37
C PHE A 70 -5.91 -2.66 -1.62
N GLN A 71 -6.90 -2.72 -0.72
CA GLN A 71 -8.11 -1.90 -0.83
C GLN A 71 -7.79 -0.41 -0.62
N ALA A 72 -6.98 -0.07 0.38
CA ALA A 72 -6.53 1.30 0.62
C ALA A 72 -5.75 1.85 -0.59
N LEU A 73 -4.80 1.07 -1.11
CA LEU A 73 -4.03 1.42 -2.31
C LEU A 73 -4.94 1.63 -3.54
N ARG A 74 -6.00 0.81 -3.67
CA ARG A 74 -6.96 0.94 -4.77
C ARG A 74 -7.75 2.25 -4.69
N GLU A 75 -8.14 2.67 -3.49
CA GLU A 75 -8.84 3.92 -3.25
C GLU A 75 -7.95 5.14 -3.52
N GLU A 76 -6.69 5.12 -3.08
CA GLU A 76 -5.71 6.16 -3.39
C GLU A 76 -5.48 6.29 -4.90
N ILE A 77 -5.27 5.17 -5.61
CA ILE A 77 -5.11 5.15 -7.07
C ILE A 77 -6.36 5.72 -7.76
N HIS A 78 -7.55 5.41 -7.25
CA HIS A 78 -8.80 5.92 -7.82
C HIS A 78 -8.91 7.44 -7.67
N THR A 79 -8.62 7.98 -6.49
CA THR A 79 -8.60 9.42 -6.23
C THR A 79 -7.59 10.14 -7.12
N LEU A 80 -6.36 9.62 -7.22
CA LEU A 80 -5.32 10.18 -8.09
C LEU A 80 -5.74 10.20 -9.56
N LYS A 81 -6.38 9.12 -10.05
CA LYS A 81 -6.92 9.09 -11.42
C LYS A 81 -7.98 10.18 -11.63
N GLY A 82 -8.82 10.42 -10.63
CA GLY A 82 -9.82 11.51 -10.65
C GLY A 82 -9.17 12.89 -10.75
N GLU A 83 -8.14 13.16 -9.95
CA GLU A 83 -7.41 14.43 -9.96
C GLU A 83 -6.65 14.67 -11.27
N ILE A 84 -6.00 13.64 -11.81
CA ILE A 84 -5.33 13.70 -13.12
C ILE A 84 -6.36 14.00 -14.22
N THR A 85 -7.53 13.37 -14.17
CA THR A 85 -8.60 13.60 -15.15
C THR A 85 -9.09 15.05 -15.10
N LYS A 86 -9.33 15.59 -13.90
CA LYS A 86 -9.72 17.01 -13.73
C LYS A 86 -8.64 17.96 -14.29
N THR A 87 -7.38 17.67 -14.02
CA THR A 87 -6.24 18.45 -14.52
C THR A 87 -6.19 18.43 -16.05
N LYS A 88 -6.35 17.25 -16.68
CA LYS A 88 -6.41 17.12 -18.14
C LYS A 88 -7.57 17.90 -18.75
N LEU A 89 -8.76 17.84 -18.15
CA LEU A 89 -9.91 18.61 -18.62
C LEU A 89 -9.66 20.12 -18.53
N GLY A 90 -9.07 20.59 -17.43
CA GLY A 90 -8.66 21.98 -17.27
C GLY A 90 -7.63 22.43 -18.32
N ALA A 91 -6.61 21.60 -18.56
CA ALA A 91 -5.60 21.87 -19.58
C ALA A 91 -6.21 21.94 -20.99
N ASN A 92 -7.09 20.99 -21.34
CA ASN A 92 -7.77 20.98 -22.65
C ASN A 92 -8.67 22.20 -22.85
N ALA A 93 -9.36 22.66 -21.79
CA ALA A 93 -10.18 23.87 -21.86
C ALA A 93 -9.32 25.13 -22.07
N ALA A 94 -8.18 25.24 -21.37
CA ALA A 94 -7.24 26.34 -21.56
C ALA A 94 -6.61 26.33 -22.97
N ASP A 95 -6.25 25.16 -23.48
CA ASP A 95 -5.73 24.97 -24.83
C ASP A 95 -6.73 25.41 -25.89
N LYS A 96 -7.99 24.93 -25.81
CA LYS A 96 -9.07 25.36 -26.70
C LYS A 96 -9.28 26.88 -26.68
N ASN A 97 -9.31 27.48 -25.50
CA ASN A 97 -9.48 28.93 -25.36
C ASN A 97 -8.29 29.70 -25.95
N THR A 98 -7.07 29.18 -25.79
CA THR A 98 -5.86 29.76 -26.38
C THR A 98 -5.90 29.70 -27.90
N GLN A 99 -6.32 28.56 -28.47
CA GLN A 99 -6.50 28.42 -29.92
C GLN A 99 -7.53 29.43 -30.45
N ILE A 100 -8.69 29.57 -29.79
CA ILE A 100 -9.70 30.57 -30.17
C ILE A 100 -9.12 31.99 -30.15
N LEU A 101 -8.32 32.33 -29.13
CA LEU A 101 -7.66 33.63 -29.07
C LEU A 101 -6.66 33.83 -30.22
N ILE A 102 -5.90 32.80 -30.58
CA ILE A 102 -4.99 32.82 -31.74
C ILE A 102 -5.77 33.12 -33.02
N GLU A 103 -6.93 32.47 -33.23
CA GLU A 103 -7.77 32.74 -34.42
C GLU A 103 -8.27 34.19 -34.46
N TYR A 104 -8.73 34.74 -33.32
CA TYR A 104 -9.13 36.15 -33.25
C TYR A 104 -7.97 37.10 -33.58
N MET A 105 -6.78 36.84 -33.03
CA MET A 105 -5.59 37.66 -33.29
C MET A 105 -5.16 37.56 -34.75
N ASN A 106 -5.23 36.37 -35.35
CA ASN A 106 -4.97 36.16 -36.77
C ASN A 106 -5.92 36.98 -37.65
N GLY A 107 -7.23 36.96 -37.35
CA GLY A 107 -8.23 37.77 -38.05
C GLY A 107 -7.96 39.28 -37.95
N LEU A 108 -7.59 39.78 -36.77
CA LEU A 108 -7.20 41.17 -36.57
C LEU A 108 -5.94 41.55 -37.37
N PHE A 109 -4.95 40.67 -37.38
CA PHE A 109 -3.69 40.91 -38.11
C PHE A 109 -3.92 40.97 -39.61
N PHE A 110 -4.75 40.05 -40.12
CA PHE A 110 -5.17 40.05 -41.51
C PHE A 110 -5.93 41.34 -41.87
N HIS A 111 -6.90 41.75 -41.05
CA HIS A 111 -7.70 42.96 -41.28
C HIS A 111 -6.85 44.25 -41.34
N HIS A 112 -5.88 44.39 -40.43
CA HIS A 112 -5.01 45.56 -40.36
C HIS A 112 -3.78 45.50 -41.27
N GLY A 113 -3.56 44.39 -41.98
CA GLY A 113 -2.46 44.24 -42.94
C GLY A 113 -1.07 44.16 -42.31
N PHE A 114 -0.96 43.63 -41.08
CA PHE A 114 0.34 43.46 -40.44
C PHE A 114 1.18 42.44 -41.22
N LYS A 115 2.42 42.82 -41.57
CA LYS A 115 3.35 41.99 -42.37
C LYS A 115 4.24 41.08 -41.53
N GLY A 116 4.20 41.20 -40.20
CA GLY A 116 5.05 40.44 -39.30
C GLY A 116 4.70 40.68 -37.83
N LEU A 117 5.25 39.85 -36.94
CA LEU A 117 5.07 39.91 -35.50
C LEU A 117 6.32 40.48 -34.84
N MET A 118 6.16 41.52 -34.01
CA MET A 118 7.23 41.99 -33.13
C MET A 118 7.23 41.15 -31.85
N THR A 119 8.25 40.31 -31.67
CA THR A 119 8.35 39.40 -30.51
C THR A 119 8.99 40.09 -29.32
N THR A 120 8.73 39.60 -28.12
CA THR A 120 9.35 40.09 -26.87
C THR A 120 10.86 39.89 -26.83
N SER A 121 11.40 38.93 -27.62
CA SER A 121 12.84 38.75 -27.79
C SER A 121 13.51 39.85 -28.60
N MET A 122 12.77 40.50 -29.51
CA MET A 122 13.26 41.65 -30.27
C MET A 122 13.10 42.93 -29.45
N GLN A 123 11.90 43.19 -28.95
CA GLN A 123 11.60 44.31 -28.08
C GLN A 123 10.35 44.02 -27.25
N GLU A 124 10.50 44.01 -25.93
CA GLU A 124 9.36 43.94 -25.02
C GLU A 124 8.75 45.33 -24.80
N MET A 125 7.44 45.44 -25.00
CA MET A 125 6.68 46.65 -24.69
C MET A 125 6.33 46.72 -23.20
N ASP A 126 6.29 47.93 -22.63
CA ASP A 126 5.92 48.14 -21.22
C ASP A 126 4.55 47.54 -20.87
N SER A 127 3.59 47.59 -21.80
CA SER A 127 2.27 46.98 -21.62
C SER A 127 2.34 45.46 -21.43
N THR A 128 3.18 44.76 -22.20
CA THR A 128 3.40 43.31 -22.08
C THR A 128 4.06 42.98 -20.74
N ARG A 129 5.04 43.77 -20.31
CA ARG A 129 5.70 43.62 -19.01
C ARG A 129 4.72 43.81 -17.86
N VAL A 130 3.94 44.89 -17.86
CA VAL A 130 2.91 45.18 -16.84
C VAL A 130 1.86 44.07 -16.78
N ALA A 131 1.42 43.57 -17.93
CA ALA A 131 0.46 42.46 -17.99
C ALA A 131 1.04 41.19 -17.34
N ARG A 132 2.29 40.82 -17.66
CA ARG A 132 2.98 39.68 -17.05
C ARG A 132 3.07 39.81 -15.54
N GLU A 133 3.63 40.93 -15.06
CA GLU A 133 3.80 41.18 -13.63
C GLU A 133 2.45 41.12 -12.88
N THR A 134 1.38 41.63 -13.48
CA THR A 134 0.03 41.59 -12.90
C THR A 134 -0.49 40.16 -12.78
N VAL A 135 -0.30 39.35 -13.82
CA VAL A 135 -0.71 37.94 -13.81
C VAL A 135 0.10 37.13 -12.80
N GLU A 136 1.42 37.32 -12.75
CA GLU A 136 2.30 36.65 -11.79
C GLU A 136 1.93 36.99 -10.35
N LYS A 137 1.73 38.28 -10.03
CA LYS A 137 1.26 38.73 -8.71
C LYS A 137 -0.07 38.09 -8.34
N ARG A 138 -1.01 38.02 -9.28
CA ARG A 138 -2.30 37.36 -9.06
C ARG A 138 -2.14 35.87 -8.75
N ILE A 139 -1.31 35.15 -9.50
CA ILE A 139 -1.03 33.72 -9.27
C ILE A 139 -0.38 33.52 -7.89
N ALA A 140 0.63 34.34 -7.55
CA ALA A 140 1.29 34.29 -6.26
C ALA A 140 0.30 34.52 -5.10
N ASN A 141 -0.56 35.54 -5.21
CA ASN A 141 -1.59 35.83 -4.22
C ASN A 141 -2.61 34.70 -4.06
N GLN A 142 -3.02 34.06 -5.16
CA GLN A 142 -3.92 32.91 -5.12
C GLN A 142 -3.26 31.70 -4.43
N ARG A 143 -1.98 31.45 -4.72
CA ARG A 143 -1.20 30.39 -4.07
C ARG A 143 -1.07 30.64 -2.57
N GLN A 144 -0.74 31.87 -2.17
CA GLN A 144 -0.63 32.25 -0.75
C GLN A 144 -1.95 32.04 -0.02
N LYS A 145 -3.08 32.53 -0.57
CA LYS A 145 -4.41 32.33 0.02
C LYS A 145 -4.76 30.85 0.22
N ARG A 146 -4.35 29.98 -0.70
CA ARG A 146 -4.57 28.54 -0.56
C ARG A 146 -3.75 27.96 0.59
N ILE A 147 -2.47 28.32 0.69
CA ILE A 147 -1.58 27.89 1.78
C ILE A 147 -2.13 28.37 3.13
N ASP A 148 -2.49 29.66 3.24
CA ASP A 148 -3.04 30.24 4.47
C ASP A 148 -4.35 29.53 4.88
N TRP A 149 -5.19 29.17 3.90
CA TRP A 149 -6.42 28.41 4.14
C TRP A 149 -6.12 26.98 4.63
N GLU A 150 -5.18 26.27 4.02
CA GLU A 150 -4.75 24.93 4.44
C GLU A 150 -4.18 24.96 5.88
N GLU A 151 -3.33 25.93 6.21
CA GLU A 151 -2.79 26.12 7.56
C GLU A 151 -3.88 26.44 8.59
N SER A 152 -4.89 27.22 8.22
CA SER A 152 -6.01 27.57 9.10
C SER A 152 -6.90 26.37 9.43
N ARG A 153 -7.06 25.40 8.50
CA ARG A 153 -7.80 24.16 8.75
C ARG A 153 -7.02 23.18 9.62
N GLY A 154 -5.70 23.10 9.45
CA GLY A 154 -4.83 22.27 10.30
C GLY A 154 -4.87 22.67 11.77
N LYS A 155 -4.99 23.97 12.07
CA LYS A 155 -5.10 24.50 13.45
C LYS A 155 -6.47 24.25 14.11
N GLN A 156 -7.52 24.01 13.34
CA GLN A 156 -8.86 23.72 13.88
C GLN A 156 -9.06 22.24 14.27
N GLN A 157 -8.23 21.32 13.78
CA GLN A 157 -8.32 19.89 14.12
C GLN A 157 -7.48 19.50 15.35
N SER A 158 -6.67 20.41 15.90
CA SER A 158 -5.78 20.19 17.04
C SER A 158 -6.31 20.74 18.39
N HIS A 159 -7.60 21.07 18.48
CA HIS A 159 -8.25 21.58 19.68
C HIS A 159 -9.52 20.79 20.01
#